data_AF-A0A1A8MIL2-F1
#
_entry.id   AF-A0A1A8MIL2-F1
#
_cell.length_a   1.000
_cell.length_b   1.000
_cell.length_c   1.000
_cell.angle_alpha   90.00
_cell.angle_beta   90.00
_cell.angle_gamma   90.00
#
_symmetry.space_group_name_H-M   'P 1'
#
loop_
_entity.id
_entity.type
_entity.pdbx_description
1 polymer ?
#
loop_
_entity_poly.entity_id
_entity_poly.type
_entity_poly.pdbx_seq_one_letter_code
_entity_poly.pdbx_strand_id
1 'polypeptide(L)' 'MDRIWKWVSDFGAVLLLLSHVTSGLEVPLDPKVLEGLPQPPTITQQSPKDYIFDPRENIVIRCEAKGKPHPSFS' A
#
# COMPACT_ATOMS: atom_id res chain seq x y z
N MET A 1 -12.05 44.32 22.27
CA MET A 1 -11.08 43.44 21.57
C MET A 1 -11.11 41.99 22.10
N ASP A 2 -11.91 41.71 23.12
CA ASP A 2 -11.69 40.57 24.04
C ASP A 2 -12.38 39.27 23.57
N ARG A 3 -13.40 39.43 22.72
CA ARG A 3 -14.16 38.32 22.14
C ARG A 3 -13.37 37.56 21.05
N ILE A 4 -12.49 38.28 20.35
CA ILE A 4 -11.66 37.75 19.27
C ILE A 4 -10.54 36.87 19.82
N TRP A 5 -9.87 37.32 20.90
CA TRP A 5 -8.82 36.53 21.56
C TRP A 5 -9.35 35.22 22.14
N LYS A 6 -10.58 35.25 22.67
CA LYS A 6 -11.27 34.08 23.22
C LYS A 6 -11.61 33.05 22.13
N TRP A 7 -12.05 33.51 20.95
CA TRP A 7 -12.23 32.66 19.77
C TRP A 7 -10.92 32.07 19.25
N VAL A 8 -9.86 32.88 19.16
CA VAL A 8 -8.54 32.43 18.71
C VAL A 8 -7.95 31.37 19.65
N SER A 9 -8.19 31.50 20.97
CA SER A 9 -7.74 30.55 21.99
C SER A 9 -8.47 29.20 21.90
N ASP A 10 -9.81 29.21 21.81
CA ASP A 10 -10.61 27.98 21.77
C ASP A 10 -10.44 27.23 20.44
N PHE A 11 -10.47 27.93 19.30
CA PHE A 11 -10.23 27.30 18.00
C PHE A 11 -8.78 26.85 17.82
N GLY A 12 -7.82 27.58 18.40
CA GLY A 12 -6.39 27.22 18.34
C GLY A 12 -6.09 25.89 19.03
N ALA A 13 -6.68 25.64 20.20
CA ALA A 13 -6.52 24.37 20.91
C ALA A 13 -7.13 23.19 20.13
N VAL A 14 -8.32 23.38 19.55
CA VAL A 14 -8.98 22.36 18.72
C VAL A 14 -8.18 22.04 17.46
N LEU A 15 -7.64 23.05 16.78
CA LEU A 15 -6.79 22.88 15.60
C LEU A 15 -5.48 22.15 15.93
N LEU A 16 -4.87 22.41 17.09
CA LEU A 16 -3.68 21.69 17.57
C LEU A 16 -3.99 20.22 17.90
N LEU A 17 -5.16 19.91 18.47
CA LEU A 17 -5.58 18.53 18.68
C LEU A 17 -5.83 17.78 17.37
N LEU A 18 -6.36 18.47 16.34
CA LEU A 18 -6.60 17.90 15.01
C LEU A 18 -5.31 17.67 14.20
N SER A 19 -4.23 18.41 14.45
CA SER A 19 -2.96 18.18 13.74
C SER A 19 -2.24 16.91 14.21
N HIS A 20 -2.49 16.45 15.45
CA HIS A 20 -1.92 15.19 15.94
C HIS A 20 -2.55 13.95 15.30
N VAL A 21 -3.81 14.01 14.87
CA VAL A 21 -4.49 12.89 14.19
C VAL A 21 -4.10 12.74 12.71
N THR A 22 -3.42 13.71 12.10
CA THR A 22 -2.93 13.61 10.71
C THR A 22 -1.56 12.93 10.58
N SER A 23 -1.06 12.30 11.64
CA SER A 23 0.17 11.51 11.55
C SER A 23 -0.10 10.28 10.68
N GLY A 24 0.35 10.33 9.42
CA GLY A 24 0.25 9.21 8.48
C GLY A 24 1.05 8.01 8.99
N LEU A 25 0.66 6.81 8.56
CA LEU A 25 1.44 5.59 8.79
C LEU A 25 2.76 5.71 8.01
N GLU A 26 3.81 6.22 8.65
CA GLU A 26 5.14 6.25 8.07
C GLU A 26 5.69 4.83 8.04
N VAL A 27 5.67 4.21 6.87
CA VAL A 27 6.24 2.89 6.65
C VAL A 27 7.77 3.06 6.68
N PRO A 28 8.47 2.42 7.64
CA PRO A 28 9.93 2.54 7.72
C PRO A 28 10.55 2.05 6.42
N LEU A 29 11.38 2.87 5.78
CA LEU A 29 12.10 2.52 4.54
C LEU A 29 13.31 1.59 4.77
N ASP A 30 13.56 1.17 6.02
CA ASP A 30 14.64 0.24 6.32
C ASP A 30 14.36 -1.12 5.65
N PRO A 31 15.20 -1.57 4.70
CA PRO A 31 15.02 -2.84 4.00
C PRO A 31 14.90 -4.03 4.96
N LYS A 32 15.61 -3.99 6.11
CA LYS A 32 15.55 -5.08 7.09
C LYS A 32 14.20 -5.21 7.76
N VAL A 33 13.49 -4.09 7.92
CA VAL A 33 12.14 -4.07 8.49
C VAL A 33 11.13 -4.56 7.45
N LEU A 34 11.26 -4.13 6.19
CA LEU A 34 10.38 -4.55 5.09
C LEU A 34 10.42 -6.05 4.80
N GLU A 35 11.60 -6.68 4.90
CA GLU A 35 11.75 -8.12 4.70
C GLU A 35 10.96 -8.95 5.71
N GLY A 36 10.74 -8.43 6.93
CA GLY A 36 10.03 -9.10 8.01
C GLY A 36 8.50 -9.01 7.92
N LEU A 37 7.99 -7.97 7.27
CA LEU A 37 6.56 -7.65 7.27
C LEU A 37 5.74 -8.59 6.40
N PRO A 38 4.51 -8.93 6.81
CA PRO A 38 3.57 -9.60 5.93
C PRO A 38 3.26 -8.69 4.75
N GLN A 39 3.43 -9.22 3.54
CA GLN A 39 3.16 -8.49 2.30
C GLN A 39 2.13 -9.26 1.48
N PRO A 40 1.12 -8.57 0.94
CA PRO A 40 0.13 -9.19 0.10
C PRO A 40 0.80 -9.77 -1.16
N PRO A 41 0.24 -10.86 -1.73
CA PRO A 41 0.69 -11.37 -3.01
C PRO A 41 0.57 -10.31 -4.10
N THR A 42 1.68 -10.03 -4.79
CA THR A 42 1.77 -9.10 -5.90
C THR A 42 2.21 -9.86 -7.14
N ILE A 43 1.44 -9.78 -8.22
CA ILE A 43 1.75 -10.43 -9.50
C ILE A 43 2.96 -9.72 -10.12
N THR A 44 4.02 -10.46 -10.40
CA THR A 44 5.25 -9.95 -11.03
C THR A 44 5.35 -10.30 -12.50
N GLN A 45 4.73 -11.41 -12.91
CA GLN A 45 4.66 -11.82 -14.31
C GLN A 45 3.33 -12.51 -14.56
N GLN A 46 2.69 -12.17 -15.68
CA GLN A 46 1.48 -12.85 -16.12
C GLN A 46 1.49 -12.94 -17.64
N SER A 47 0.95 -14.04 -18.18
CA SER A 47 0.60 -14.08 -19.60
C SER A 47 -0.42 -12.99 -19.93
N PRO A 48 -0.40 -12.45 -21.17
CA PRO A 48 -1.42 -11.52 -21.63
C PRO A 48 -2.82 -12.13 -21.49
N LYS A 49 -3.81 -11.26 -21.28
CA LYS A 49 -5.22 -11.67 -21.24
C LYS A 49 -5.65 -12.33 -22.56
N ASP A 50 -5.24 -11.72 -23.67
CA ASP A 50 -5.50 -12.23 -25.02
C ASP A 50 -4.21 -12.84 -25.58
N TYR A 51 -4.01 -14.13 -25.33
CA TYR A 51 -2.84 -14.87 -25.79
C TYR A 51 -3.15 -15.64 -27.09
N ILE A 52 -2.84 -15.02 -28.24
CA ILE A 52 -2.94 -15.66 -29.55
C ILE A 52 -1.68 -16.51 -29.78
N PHE A 53 -1.85 -17.78 -30.10
CA PHE A 53 -0.76 -18.73 -30.32
C PHE A 53 -1.05 -19.62 -31.54
N ASP A 54 -0.01 -20.20 -32.13
CA ASP A 54 -0.16 -21.19 -33.20
C ASP A 54 -0.65 -22.52 -32.60
N PRO A 55 -1.75 -23.12 -33.10
CA PRO A 55 -2.25 -24.41 -32.62
C PRO A 55 -1.25 -25.58 -32.70
N ARG A 56 -0.17 -25.44 -33.49
CA ARG A 56 0.91 -26.44 -33.58
C ARG A 56 1.92 -26.37 -32.44
N GLU A 57 1.87 -25.31 -31.63
CA GLU A 57 2.77 -25.05 -30.52
C GLU A 57 2.08 -25.26 -29.17
N ASN A 58 2.85 -25.59 -28.14
CA ASN A 58 2.32 -25.70 -26.77
C ASN A 58 2.21 -24.30 -26.14
N ILE A 59 1.04 -23.97 -25.62
CA ILE A 59 0.83 -22.74 -24.85
C ILE A 59 1.33 -22.91 -23.41
N VAL A 60 2.03 -21.90 -22.89
CA VAL A 60 2.45 -21.80 -21.49
C VAL A 60 1.81 -20.57 -20.85
N ILE A 61 0.83 -20.78 -19.97
CA ILE A 61 0.22 -19.70 -19.19
C ILE A 61 1.09 -19.43 -17.97
N ARG A 62 1.75 -18.27 -17.94
CA ARG A 62 2.63 -17.86 -16.85
C ARG A 62 1.86 -17.05 -15.82
N CYS A 63 2.10 -17.35 -14.55
CA CYS A 63 1.72 -16.53 -13.42
C CYS A 63 2.84 -16.64 -12.38
N GLU A 64 3.50 -15.52 -12.10
CA GLU A 64 4.48 -15.40 -11.04
C GLU A 64 4.01 -14.32 -10.08
N ALA A 65 4.07 -14.62 -8.78
CA ALA A 65 3.72 -13.68 -7.74
C ALA A 65 4.77 -13.70 -6.62
N LYS A 66 4.95 -12.57 -5.95
CA LYS A 66 5.75 -12.44 -4.74
C LYS A 66 4.84 -12.05 -3.58
N GLY A 67 5.17 -12.47 -2.38
CA GLY A 67 4.40 -12.15 -1.18
C GLY A 67 5.00 -12.84 0.02
N LYS A 68 4.59 -12.41 1.21
CA LYS A 68 4.99 -13.03 2.46
C LYS A 68 3.72 -13.26 3.31
N PRO A 69 3.24 -14.51 3.47
CA PRO A 69 3.86 -15.78 3.04
C PRO A 69 3.89 -15.99 1.52
N HIS A 70 4.68 -16.97 1.05
CA HIS A 70 4.81 -17.28 -0.37
C HIS A 70 3.44 -17.64 -0.97
N PRO A 71 3.09 -17.12 -2.16
CA PRO A 71 1.79 -17.36 -2.77
C PRO A 71 1.55 -18.83 -3.14
N SER A 72 0.29 -19.23 -3.11
CA SER A 72 -0.20 -20.53 -3.60
C SER A 72 -0.91 -20.36 -4.94
N PHE A 73 -0.76 -21.36 -5.81
CA PHE A 73 -1.42 -21.43 -7.12
C PHE A 73 -2.33 -22.67 -7.16
N SER A 74 -3.43 -22.62 -7.93
CA SER A 74 -4.44 -23.69 -8.05
C SER A 74 -4.55 -24.21 -9.46
#